data_AF-R9TKR5-F1
#
_entry.id   AF-R9TKR5-F1
#
_cell.length_a   1.000
_cell.length_b   1.000
_cell.length_c   1.000
_cell.angle_alpha   90.00
_cell.angle_beta   90.00
_cell.angle_gamma   90.00
#
_symmetry.space_group_name_H-M   'P 1'
#
loop_
_entity.id
_entity.type
_entity.pdbx_description
1 polymer ?
#
loop_
_entity_poly.entity_id
_entity_poly.type
_entity_poly.pdbx_seq_one_letter_code
_entity_poly.pdbx_strand_id
1 'polypeptide(L)'
;WGATVITNLLSAVPYIGDLMVTWVWGGFSVGQATLNRFYSLHFLLPFVILLFVLLHLIFLHEKGSSNPLGNLSHTSKVSFHPYSTWKDIVGFIIMLIVLLSLVTFSPNLLTDPENFMEANPMVTPTHIQPEWYFLFAYAILRSVPSKLGGVIALVAAVIYLYFLPLTMYFKMSPLSFNYVGQGVFWCYVVVFLLLTWLGACPVEEPY
;
A
#
# COMPACT_ATOMS: atom_id res chain seq x y z
N TRP A 1 14.82 -11.13 5.87
CA TRP A 1 15.61 -10.19 5.03
C TRP A 1 14.90 -8.89 4.71
N GLY A 2 13.59 -8.90 4.38
CA GLY A 2 12.83 -7.66 4.14
C GLY A 2 12.97 -6.62 5.25
N ALA A 3 12.88 -7.03 6.52
CA ALA A 3 13.10 -6.13 7.67
C ALA A 3 14.44 -5.39 7.59
N THR A 4 15.54 -6.08 7.31
CA THR A 4 16.88 -5.50 7.17
C THR A 4 16.91 -4.46 6.05
N VAL A 5 16.41 -4.81 4.86
CA VAL A 5 16.44 -3.92 3.69
C VAL A 5 15.60 -2.66 3.93
N ILE A 6 14.33 -2.84 4.34
CA ILE A 6 13.36 -1.73 4.48
C ILE A 6 13.77 -0.77 5.58
N THR A 7 14.16 -1.26 6.75
CA THR A 7 14.61 -0.37 7.83
C THR A 7 15.93 0.32 7.50
N ASN A 8 16.83 -0.34 6.75
CA ASN A 8 18.07 0.27 6.32
C ASN A 8 17.86 1.41 5.30
N LEU A 9 16.67 1.55 4.71
CA LEU A 9 16.33 2.74 3.91
C LEU A 9 16.43 4.04 4.74
N LEU A 10 16.25 3.98 6.06
CA LEU A 10 16.41 5.14 6.95
C LEU A 10 17.85 5.66 7.00
N SER A 11 18.86 4.81 6.71
CA SER A 11 20.26 5.27 6.63
C SER A 11 20.50 6.22 5.46
N ALA A 12 19.55 6.38 4.53
CA ALA A 12 19.63 7.40 3.49
C ALA A 12 19.43 8.83 4.03
N VAL A 13 18.86 9.01 5.22
CA VAL A 13 18.65 10.33 5.82
C VAL A 13 20.01 10.95 6.17
N PRO A 14 20.35 12.14 5.63
CA PRO A 14 21.62 12.79 5.91
C PRO A 14 21.85 13.03 7.41
N TYR A 15 23.09 12.87 7.85
CA TYR A 15 23.59 13.12 9.22
C TYR A 15 23.09 12.18 10.32
N ILE A 16 21.81 11.77 10.30
CA ILE A 16 21.17 11.01 11.40
C ILE A 16 20.74 9.59 11.01
N GLY A 17 20.89 9.19 9.75
CA GLY A 17 20.36 7.94 9.23
C GLY A 17 20.86 6.69 9.96
N ASP A 18 22.16 6.58 10.23
CA ASP A 18 22.73 5.41 10.93
C ASP A 18 22.23 5.29 12.38
N LEU A 19 22.06 6.44 13.04
CA LEU A 19 21.46 6.50 14.38
C LEU A 19 20.00 6.05 14.34
N MET A 20 19.23 6.47 13.33
CA MET A 20 17.83 6.03 13.17
C MET A 20 17.73 4.52 12.96
N VAL A 21 18.58 3.94 12.10
CA VAL A 21 18.57 2.49 11.84
C VAL A 21 18.89 1.71 13.11
N THR A 22 19.98 2.04 13.80
CA THR A 22 20.39 1.35 15.04
C THR A 22 19.37 1.54 16.17
N TRP A 23 18.73 2.72 16.22
CA TRP A 23 17.63 2.98 17.16
C TRP A 23 16.39 2.15 16.87
N VAL A 24 16.01 1.98 15.59
CA VAL A 24 14.88 1.10 15.20
C VAL A 24 15.21 -0.36 15.53
N TRP A 25 16.42 -0.81 15.22
CA TRP A 25 16.84 -2.19 15.49
C TRP A 25 16.98 -2.47 16.99
N GLY A 26 17.35 -1.48 17.79
CA GLY A 26 17.73 -1.69 19.19
C GLY A 26 19.05 -2.46 19.31
N GLY A 27 19.94 -2.30 18.33
CA GLY A 27 21.19 -3.03 18.18
C GLY A 27 21.87 -2.72 16.84
N PHE A 28 22.94 -3.45 16.52
CA PHE A 28 23.71 -3.27 15.26
C PHE A 28 23.14 -4.03 14.06
N SER A 29 22.17 -4.91 14.29
CA SER A 29 21.49 -5.68 13.25
C SER A 29 20.07 -6.01 13.70
N VAL A 30 19.23 -6.49 12.78
CA VAL A 30 17.91 -7.01 13.10
C VAL A 30 18.05 -8.25 13.99
N GLY A 31 17.51 -8.19 15.21
CA GLY A 31 17.59 -9.26 16.19
C GLY A 31 16.39 -9.31 17.14
N GLN A 32 16.56 -9.94 18.31
CA GLN A 32 15.46 -10.16 19.26
C GLN A 32 14.80 -8.86 19.73
N ALA A 33 15.60 -7.82 20.00
CA ALA A 33 15.09 -6.51 20.39
C ALA A 33 14.18 -5.92 19.29
N THR A 34 14.58 -6.07 18.03
CA THR A 34 13.79 -5.62 16.87
C THR A 34 12.47 -6.40 16.78
N LEU A 35 12.51 -7.73 16.88
CA LEU A 35 11.34 -8.59 16.74
C LEU A 35 10.29 -8.34 17.83
N ASN A 36 10.72 -8.23 19.10
CA ASN A 36 9.82 -7.94 20.21
C ASN A 36 9.12 -6.58 20.03
N ARG A 37 9.83 -5.57 19.52
CA ARG A 37 9.26 -4.25 19.27
C ARG A 37 8.32 -4.27 18.07
N PHE A 38 8.68 -4.97 17.00
CA PHE A 38 7.84 -5.12 15.82
C PHE A 38 6.54 -5.83 16.17
N TYR A 39 6.58 -6.86 17.01
CA TYR A 39 5.37 -7.51 17.52
C TYR A 39 4.49 -6.53 18.31
N SER A 40 5.05 -5.81 19.28
CA SER A 40 4.30 -4.82 20.07
C SER A 40 3.70 -3.70 19.20
N LEU A 41 4.43 -3.22 18.20
CA LEU A 41 3.94 -2.21 17.26
C LEU A 41 2.87 -2.79 16.33
N HIS A 42 3.07 -4.00 15.81
CA HIS A 42 2.10 -4.68 14.97
C HIS A 42 0.79 -4.95 15.71
N PHE A 43 0.84 -5.22 17.01
CA PHE A 43 -0.34 -5.34 17.85
C PHE A 43 -1.04 -3.98 18.07
N LEU A 44 -0.28 -2.91 18.30
CA LEU A 44 -0.82 -1.59 18.60
C LEU A 44 -1.43 -0.88 17.37
N LEU A 45 -0.75 -0.95 16.22
CA LEU A 45 -1.10 -0.18 15.02
C LEU A 45 -2.53 -0.43 14.49
N PRO A 46 -3.10 -1.66 14.52
CA PRO A 46 -4.49 -1.90 14.15
C PRO A 46 -5.49 -1.06 14.97
N PHE A 47 -5.24 -0.84 16.26
CA PHE A 47 -6.11 0.01 17.10
C PHE A 47 -5.97 1.50 16.75
N VAL A 48 -4.76 1.93 16.38
CA VAL A 48 -4.52 3.28 15.86
C VAL A 48 -5.25 3.47 14.51
N ILE A 49 -5.21 2.47 13.62
CA ILE A 49 -5.96 2.47 12.36
C ILE A 49 -7.47 2.56 12.62
N LEU A 50 -8.00 1.81 13.60
CA LEU A 50 -9.42 1.89 13.98
C LEU A 50 -9.82 3.32 14.39
N LEU A 51 -8.98 4.02 15.16
CA LEU A 51 -9.23 5.42 15.50
C LEU A 51 -9.29 6.30 14.24
N PHE A 52 -8.35 6.13 13.30
CA PHE A 52 -8.39 6.86 12.03
C PHE A 52 -9.60 6.51 11.16
N VAL A 53 -10.09 5.27 11.18
CA VAL A 53 -11.33 4.88 10.51
C VAL A 53 -12.53 5.62 11.09
N LEU A 54 -12.63 5.76 12.41
CA LEU A 54 -13.70 6.53 13.04
C LEU A 54 -13.64 8.01 12.65
N LEU A 55 -12.46 8.62 12.67
CA LEU A 55 -12.26 10.00 12.21
C LEU A 55 -12.63 10.16 10.73
N HIS A 56 -12.23 9.20 9.89
CA HIS A 56 -12.60 9.16 8.48
C HIS A 56 -14.12 9.14 8.28
N LEU A 57 -14.84 8.29 9.03
CA LEU A 57 -16.30 8.20 8.95
C LEU A 57 -17.00 9.48 9.43
N ILE A 58 -16.47 10.16 10.46
CA ILE A 58 -16.99 11.45 10.92
C ILE A 58 -16.92 12.49 9.80
N PHE A 59 -15.75 12.68 9.17
CA PHE A 59 -15.61 13.62 8.06
C PHE A 59 -16.43 13.23 6.83
N LEU A 60 -16.61 11.93 6.58
CA LEU A 60 -17.50 11.44 5.53
C LEU A 60 -18.96 11.80 5.84
N HIS A 61 -19.41 11.66 7.10
CA HIS A 61 -20.79 11.96 7.49
C HIS A 61 -21.11 13.45 7.46
N GLU A 62 -20.14 14.33 7.69
CA GLU A 62 -20.35 15.79 7.58
C GLU A 62 -20.74 16.21 6.16
N LYS A 63 -20.09 15.65 5.13
CA LYS A 63 -20.34 16.02 3.72
C LYS A 63 -21.31 15.06 3.01
N GLY A 64 -21.40 13.83 3.47
CA GLY A 64 -22.05 12.71 2.77
C GLY A 64 -21.21 12.17 1.61
N SER A 65 -21.60 10.98 1.12
CA SER A 65 -20.95 10.34 -0.04
C SER A 65 -21.20 11.12 -1.34
N SER A 66 -20.23 11.08 -2.24
CA SER A 66 -20.43 11.46 -3.65
C SER A 66 -21.16 10.35 -4.42
N ASN A 67 -21.46 10.61 -5.69
CA ASN A 67 -22.07 9.62 -6.60
C ASN A 67 -21.27 9.56 -7.92
N PRO A 68 -21.54 8.58 -8.81
CA PRO A 68 -20.82 8.43 -10.08
C PRO A 68 -20.90 9.65 -11.02
N LEU A 69 -21.90 10.52 -10.83
CA LEU A 69 -22.04 11.78 -11.58
C LEU A 69 -21.22 12.92 -10.94
N GLY A 70 -20.45 12.65 -9.89
CA GLY A 70 -19.59 13.60 -9.19
C GLY A 70 -20.36 14.71 -8.44
N ASN A 71 -21.65 14.51 -8.18
CA ASN A 71 -22.49 15.53 -7.60
C ASN A 71 -22.63 15.38 -6.06
N LEU A 72 -22.56 16.49 -5.32
CA LEU A 72 -22.78 16.57 -3.87
C LEU A 72 -24.08 17.32 -3.50
N SER A 73 -24.95 17.63 -4.47
CA SER A 73 -26.18 18.41 -4.22
C SER A 73 -27.27 17.63 -3.48
N HIS A 74 -27.11 16.32 -3.32
CA HIS A 74 -27.96 15.48 -2.45
C HIS A 74 -29.48 15.57 -2.73
N THR A 75 -29.86 15.84 -3.99
CA THR A 75 -31.26 16.11 -4.39
C THR A 75 -32.15 14.86 -4.34
N SER A 76 -31.59 13.67 -4.51
CA SER A 76 -32.31 12.40 -4.50
C SER A 76 -31.63 11.39 -3.56
N LYS A 77 -31.81 11.60 -2.25
CA LYS A 77 -31.31 10.68 -1.22
C LYS A 77 -32.29 9.54 -0.98
N VAL A 78 -31.73 8.37 -0.69
CA VAL A 78 -32.45 7.21 -0.15
C VAL A 78 -31.90 6.89 1.24
N SER A 79 -32.71 6.25 2.08
CA SER A 79 -32.25 5.76 3.38
C SER A 79 -31.17 4.68 3.18
N PHE A 80 -30.18 4.62 4.08
CA PHE A 80 -29.13 3.60 4.01
C PHE A 80 -29.72 2.19 4.17
N HIS A 81 -30.59 2.00 5.16
CA HIS A 81 -31.37 0.79 5.32
C HIS A 81 -32.74 0.94 4.62
N PRO A 82 -33.22 -0.06 3.85
CA PRO A 82 -32.61 -1.37 3.61
C PRO A 82 -31.62 -1.44 2.45
N TYR A 83 -31.56 -0.39 1.61
CA TYR A 83 -30.94 -0.43 0.28
C TYR A 83 -29.43 -0.73 0.30
N SER A 84 -28.63 0.13 0.96
CA SER A 84 -27.19 -0.07 1.06
C SER A 84 -26.85 -1.25 1.96
N THR A 85 -27.64 -1.53 3.00
CA THR A 85 -27.43 -2.70 3.87
C THR A 85 -27.45 -4.01 3.07
N TRP A 86 -28.47 -4.22 2.24
CA TRP A 86 -28.54 -5.43 1.39
C TRP A 86 -27.43 -5.47 0.34
N LYS A 87 -27.10 -4.33 -0.25
CA LYS A 87 -25.99 -4.23 -1.21
C LYS A 87 -24.65 -4.61 -0.56
N ASP A 88 -24.38 -4.13 0.65
CA ASP A 88 -23.16 -4.40 1.39
C ASP A 88 -23.08 -5.88 1.81
N ILE A 89 -24.20 -6.49 2.20
CA ILE A 89 -24.26 -7.93 2.49
C ILE A 89 -23.84 -8.76 1.26
N VAL A 90 -24.32 -8.41 0.06
CA VAL A 90 -23.90 -9.10 -1.18
C VAL A 90 -22.39 -8.95 -1.41
N GLY A 91 -21.85 -7.73 -1.25
CA GLY A 91 -20.41 -7.49 -1.37
C GLY A 91 -19.59 -8.30 -0.35
N PHE A 92 -20.06 -8.38 0.90
CA PHE A 92 -19.43 -9.16 1.97
C PHE A 92 -19.44 -10.66 1.66
N ILE A 93 -20.55 -11.20 1.16
CA ILE A 93 -20.64 -12.62 0.75
C ILE A 93 -19.64 -12.94 -0.36
N ILE A 94 -19.52 -12.07 -1.38
CA ILE A 94 -18.55 -12.26 -2.48
C ILE A 94 -17.12 -12.24 -1.94
N MET A 95 -16.77 -11.25 -1.10
CA MET A 95 -15.46 -11.17 -0.47
C MET A 95 -15.15 -12.42 0.36
N LEU A 96 -16.12 -12.90 1.15
CA LEU A 96 -15.95 -14.09 1.98
C LEU A 96 -15.75 -15.36 1.13
N ILE A 97 -16.46 -15.49 0.00
CA ILE A 97 -16.27 -16.62 -0.93
C ILE A 97 -14.84 -16.61 -1.49
N VAL A 98 -14.31 -15.45 -1.90
CA VAL A 98 -12.94 -15.32 -2.41
C VAL A 98 -11.90 -15.61 -1.33
N LEU A 99 -12.11 -15.10 -0.10
CA LEU A 99 -11.21 -15.35 1.02
C LEU A 99 -11.19 -16.83 1.39
N LEU A 100 -12.37 -17.45 1.53
CA LEU A 100 -12.48 -18.87 1.87
C LEU A 100 -11.89 -19.73 0.77
N SER A 101 -12.12 -19.43 -0.52
CA SER A 101 -11.53 -20.21 -1.60
C SER A 101 -10.00 -20.13 -1.61
N LEU A 102 -9.42 -18.94 -1.36
CA LEU A 102 -7.98 -18.79 -1.22
C LEU A 102 -7.45 -19.63 -0.05
N VAL A 103 -8.05 -19.52 1.13
CA VAL A 103 -7.57 -20.21 2.34
C VAL A 103 -7.74 -21.73 2.24
N THR A 104 -8.82 -22.23 1.64
CA THR A 104 -9.08 -23.68 1.60
C THR A 104 -8.43 -24.39 0.41
N PHE A 105 -8.37 -23.75 -0.76
CA PHE A 105 -7.87 -24.41 -1.98
C PHE A 105 -6.43 -24.02 -2.34
N SER A 106 -5.98 -22.82 -1.99
CA SER A 106 -4.64 -22.33 -2.37
C SER A 106 -4.02 -21.36 -1.34
N PRO A 107 -3.82 -21.79 -0.08
CA PRO A 107 -3.42 -20.90 1.02
C PRO A 107 -2.06 -20.22 0.80
N ASN A 108 -1.18 -20.85 0.01
CA ASN A 108 0.17 -20.35 -0.27
C ASN A 108 0.28 -19.64 -1.62
N LEU A 109 -0.83 -19.35 -2.31
CA LEU A 109 -0.80 -18.72 -3.64
C LEU A 109 -0.16 -17.32 -3.62
N LEU A 110 -0.34 -16.58 -2.51
CA LEU A 110 0.13 -15.20 -2.35
C LEU A 110 1.35 -15.08 -1.42
N THR A 111 1.96 -16.20 -1.03
CA THR A 111 3.12 -16.22 -0.12
C THR A 111 4.40 -16.61 -0.85
N ASP A 112 5.51 -16.07 -0.39
CA ASP A 112 6.83 -16.44 -0.91
C ASP A 112 7.33 -17.73 -0.21
N PRO A 113 7.72 -18.78 -0.96
CA PRO A 113 8.26 -20.01 -0.40
C PRO A 113 9.48 -19.82 0.52
N GLU A 114 10.26 -18.76 0.32
CA GLU A 114 11.44 -18.47 1.15
C GLU A 114 11.08 -18.21 2.62
N ASN A 115 9.85 -17.75 2.91
CA ASN A 115 9.38 -17.50 4.26
C ASN A 115 9.07 -18.78 5.06
N PHE A 116 9.12 -19.97 4.45
CA PHE A 116 9.04 -21.24 5.16
C PHE A 116 10.39 -21.72 5.72
N MET A 117 11.49 -21.08 5.32
CA MET A 117 12.81 -21.36 5.87
C MET A 117 13.07 -20.47 7.10
N GLU A 118 13.77 -21.01 8.09
CA GLU A 118 14.21 -20.21 9.24
C GLU A 118 15.17 -19.09 8.79
N ALA A 119 15.07 -17.94 9.45
CA ALA A 119 15.90 -16.79 9.11
C ALA A 119 17.38 -17.08 9.42
N ASN A 120 18.22 -17.03 8.40
CA ASN A 120 19.67 -17.13 8.53
C ASN A 120 20.32 -15.77 8.21
N PRO A 121 20.88 -15.03 9.19
CA PRO A 121 21.52 -13.73 8.95
C PRO A 121 22.78 -13.77 8.08
N MET A 122 23.33 -14.96 7.82
CA MET A 122 24.56 -15.12 7.03
C MET A 122 24.31 -15.50 5.57
N VAL A 123 23.06 -15.84 5.22
CA VAL A 123 22.69 -16.31 3.87
C VAL A 123 21.52 -15.50 3.34
N THR A 124 21.80 -14.61 2.39
CA THR A 124 20.76 -13.91 1.63
C THR A 124 20.17 -14.84 0.57
N PRO A 125 18.84 -14.94 0.48
CA PRO A 125 18.20 -15.66 -0.61
C PRO A 125 18.52 -15.07 -1.97
N THR A 126 18.31 -15.86 -3.02
CA THR A 126 18.69 -15.50 -4.39
C THR A 126 17.87 -14.33 -4.94
N HIS A 127 16.59 -14.22 -4.60
CA HIS A 127 15.73 -13.13 -5.06
C HIS A 127 14.87 -12.59 -3.90
N ILE A 128 15.39 -11.58 -3.21
CA ILE A 128 14.67 -10.94 -2.10
C ILE A 128 13.70 -9.90 -2.64
N GLN A 129 12.40 -10.13 -2.40
CA GLN A 129 11.32 -9.22 -2.76
C GLN A 129 10.35 -9.04 -1.58
N PRO A 130 9.61 -7.92 -1.49
CA PRO A 130 8.53 -7.78 -0.53
C PRO A 130 7.27 -8.54 -1.02
N GLU A 131 6.24 -8.57 -0.18
CA GLU A 131 4.95 -9.13 -0.57
C GLU A 131 4.32 -8.36 -1.74
N TRP A 132 3.43 -9.04 -2.47
CA TRP A 132 2.91 -8.58 -3.76
C TRP A 132 2.32 -7.17 -3.76
N TYR A 133 1.68 -6.75 -2.67
CA TYR A 133 1.06 -5.43 -2.53
C TYR A 133 2.07 -4.28 -2.36
N PHE A 134 3.37 -4.57 -2.18
CA PHE A 134 4.44 -3.58 -2.15
C PHE A 134 5.29 -3.56 -3.41
N LEU A 135 5.09 -4.48 -4.36
CA LEU A 135 5.96 -4.63 -5.54
C LEU A 135 6.00 -3.37 -6.42
N PHE A 136 4.87 -2.67 -6.60
CA PHE A 136 4.85 -1.44 -7.41
C PHE A 136 5.80 -0.37 -6.84
N ALA A 137 5.83 -0.24 -5.52
CA ALA A 137 6.62 0.76 -4.82
C ALA A 137 8.10 0.33 -4.78
N TYR A 138 8.34 -0.98 -4.64
CA TYR A 138 9.65 -1.59 -4.74
C TYR A 138 10.27 -1.44 -6.13
N ALA A 139 9.49 -1.58 -7.21
CA ALA A 139 9.94 -1.30 -8.56
C ALA A 139 10.41 0.16 -8.69
N ILE A 140 9.60 1.12 -8.24
CA ILE A 140 9.97 2.56 -8.24
C ILE A 140 11.27 2.82 -7.46
N LEU A 141 11.45 2.19 -6.29
CA LEU A 141 12.67 2.29 -5.50
C LEU A 141 13.90 1.82 -6.28
N ARG A 142 13.79 0.69 -7.00
CA ARG A 142 14.89 0.09 -7.77
C ARG A 142 15.19 0.81 -9.07
N SER A 143 14.22 1.51 -9.66
CA SER A 143 14.40 2.24 -10.93
C SER A 143 15.34 3.45 -10.82
N VAL A 144 15.63 3.93 -9.60
CA VAL A 144 16.50 5.09 -9.39
C VAL A 144 17.91 4.62 -8.96
N PRO A 145 18.97 4.90 -9.74
CA PRO A 145 20.34 4.45 -9.45
C PRO A 145 21.03 5.33 -8.38
N SER A 146 20.31 5.63 -7.30
CA SER A 146 20.79 6.38 -6.14
C SER A 146 20.01 5.94 -4.91
N LYS A 147 20.70 5.59 -3.82
CA LYS A 147 20.05 5.16 -2.57
C LYS A 147 19.08 6.21 -2.05
N LEU A 148 19.53 7.46 -1.91
CA LEU A 148 18.69 8.57 -1.46
C LEU A 148 17.57 8.88 -2.45
N GLY A 149 17.89 8.90 -3.76
CA GLY A 149 16.90 9.17 -4.81
C GLY A 149 15.79 8.13 -4.82
N GLY A 150 16.12 6.85 -4.72
CA GLY A 150 15.16 5.76 -4.65
C GLY A 150 14.27 5.83 -3.40
N VAL A 151 14.85 6.15 -2.24
CA VAL A 151 14.08 6.32 -0.99
C VAL A 151 13.09 7.48 -1.11
N ILE A 152 13.52 8.61 -1.70
CA ILE A 152 12.65 9.75 -1.96
C ILE A 152 11.54 9.36 -2.94
N ALA A 153 11.86 8.64 -4.02
CA ALA A 153 10.88 8.21 -5.02
C ALA A 153 9.84 7.24 -4.43
N LEU A 154 10.27 6.30 -3.58
CA LEU A 154 9.38 5.39 -2.84
C LEU A 154 8.39 6.17 -1.97
N VAL A 155 8.88 7.13 -1.19
CA VAL A 155 8.03 7.96 -0.31
C VAL A 155 7.09 8.84 -1.16
N ALA A 156 7.59 9.42 -2.25
CA ALA A 156 6.80 10.23 -3.16
C ALA A 156 5.68 9.42 -3.84
N ALA A 157 5.89 8.14 -4.14
CA ALA A 157 4.87 7.28 -4.74
C ALA A 157 3.59 7.18 -3.90
N VAL A 158 3.69 7.27 -2.57
CA VAL A 158 2.55 7.28 -1.65
C VAL A 158 2.09 8.71 -1.37
N ILE A 159 3.03 9.63 -1.08
CA ILE A 159 2.67 11.01 -0.70
C ILE A 159 1.99 11.76 -1.85
N TYR A 160 2.31 11.43 -3.11
CA TYR A 160 1.68 12.05 -4.28
C TYR A 160 0.15 12.00 -4.25
N LEU A 161 -0.46 10.98 -3.63
CA LEU A 161 -1.91 10.88 -3.49
C LEU A 161 -2.52 12.05 -2.72
N TYR A 162 -1.80 12.64 -1.76
CA TYR A 162 -2.26 13.80 -1.00
C TYR A 162 -2.22 15.11 -1.80
N PHE A 163 -1.50 15.14 -2.92
CA PHE A 163 -1.50 16.28 -3.85
C PHE A 163 -2.65 16.22 -4.85
N LEU A 164 -3.32 15.07 -5.03
CA LEU A 164 -4.46 14.94 -5.95
C LEU A 164 -5.59 15.95 -5.66
N PRO A 165 -6.01 16.19 -4.39
CA PRO A 165 -7.04 17.19 -4.10
C PRO A 165 -6.66 18.61 -4.51
N LEU A 166 -5.37 18.96 -4.57
CA LEU A 166 -4.91 20.29 -4.98
C LEU A 166 -5.11 20.54 -6.47
N THR A 167 -5.07 19.48 -7.29
CA THR A 167 -5.37 19.56 -8.73
C THR A 167 -6.85 19.81 -9.03
N MET A 168 -7.74 19.56 -8.06
CA MET A 168 -9.19 19.81 -8.18
C MET A 168 -9.56 21.30 -8.09
N TYR A 169 -8.59 22.21 -7.92
CA TYR A 169 -8.84 23.66 -7.97
C TYR A 169 -9.34 24.11 -9.36
N PHE A 170 -8.97 23.38 -10.42
CA PHE A 170 -9.57 23.55 -11.73
C PHE A 170 -10.97 22.93 -11.72
N LYS A 171 -12.00 23.67 -12.16
CA LYS A 171 -13.36 23.13 -12.34
C LYS A 171 -13.35 22.03 -13.42
N MET A 172 -12.98 20.82 -13.04
CA MET A 172 -12.98 19.66 -13.92
C MET A 172 -14.34 18.97 -13.87
N SER A 173 -14.81 18.51 -15.02
CA SER A 173 -15.95 17.61 -15.07
C SER A 173 -15.59 16.29 -14.38
N PRO A 174 -16.57 15.62 -13.71
CA PRO A 174 -16.37 14.28 -13.17
C PRO A 174 -15.77 13.32 -14.19
N LEU A 175 -14.96 12.37 -13.73
CA LEU A 175 -14.25 11.42 -14.61
C LEU A 175 -15.21 10.65 -15.52
N SER A 176 -16.43 10.36 -15.04
CA SER A 176 -17.49 9.69 -15.80
C SER A 176 -17.86 10.41 -17.10
N PHE A 177 -17.64 11.73 -17.19
CA PHE A 177 -17.92 12.54 -18.38
C PHE A 177 -16.67 13.03 -19.11
N ASN A 178 -15.48 12.69 -18.62
CA ASN A 178 -14.21 13.14 -19.20
C ASN A 178 -13.48 11.97 -19.87
N TYR A 179 -13.65 11.81 -21.19
CA TYR A 179 -13.01 10.72 -21.95
C TYR A 179 -11.48 10.75 -21.88
N VAL A 180 -10.86 11.94 -21.94
CA VAL A 180 -9.40 12.08 -21.81
C VAL A 180 -8.96 11.63 -20.42
N GLY A 181 -9.68 12.07 -19.38
CA GLY A 181 -9.42 11.66 -18.00
C GLY A 181 -9.56 10.14 -17.82
N GLN A 182 -10.58 9.50 -18.40
CA GLN A 182 -10.74 8.05 -18.36
C GLN A 182 -9.56 7.34 -19.02
N GLY A 183 -9.09 7.82 -20.18
CA GLY A 183 -7.90 7.29 -20.84
C GLY A 183 -6.64 7.39 -19.97
N VAL A 184 -6.43 8.55 -19.33
CA VAL A 184 -5.32 8.76 -18.40
C VAL A 184 -5.42 7.84 -17.17
N PHE A 185 -6.61 7.69 -16.60
CA PHE A 185 -6.85 6.80 -15.45
C PHE A 185 -6.53 5.34 -15.79
N TRP A 186 -7.00 4.83 -16.93
CA TRP A 186 -6.72 3.45 -17.33
C TRP A 186 -5.26 3.24 -17.69
N CYS A 187 -4.61 4.23 -18.31
CA CYS A 187 -3.16 4.21 -18.51
C CYS A 187 -2.42 4.11 -17.17
N TYR A 188 -2.83 4.89 -16.16
CA TYR A 188 -2.27 4.80 -14.81
C TYR A 188 -2.46 3.40 -14.19
N VAL A 189 -3.65 2.80 -14.31
CA VAL A 189 -3.90 1.43 -13.82
C VAL A 189 -2.97 0.42 -14.50
N VAL A 190 -2.79 0.51 -15.82
CA VAL A 190 -1.88 -0.37 -16.56
C VAL A 190 -0.43 -0.19 -16.09
N VAL A 191 0.03 1.05 -15.92
CA VAL A 191 1.37 1.34 -15.39
C VAL A 191 1.56 0.78 -13.98
N PHE A 192 0.55 0.91 -13.10
CA PHE A 192 0.61 0.33 -11.75
C PHE A 192 0.75 -1.20 -11.77
N LEU A 193 0.02 -1.88 -12.66
CA LEU A 193 0.13 -3.33 -12.84
C LEU A 193 1.49 -3.73 -13.42
N LEU A 194 2.02 -2.97 -14.40
CA LEU A 194 3.36 -3.18 -14.94
C LEU A 194 4.44 -3.00 -13.87
N LEU A 195 4.34 -1.97 -13.02
CA LEU A 195 5.27 -1.78 -11.90
C LEU A 195 5.21 -2.93 -10.90
N THR A 196 4.01 -3.46 -10.63
CA THR A 196 3.85 -4.64 -9.77
C THR A 196 4.56 -5.85 -10.37
N TRP A 197 4.41 -6.07 -11.67
CA TRP A 197 5.10 -7.16 -12.39
C TRP A 197 6.63 -6.97 -12.41
N LEU A 198 7.12 -5.78 -12.79
CA LEU A 198 8.54 -5.46 -12.81
C LEU A 198 9.18 -5.56 -11.42
N GLY A 199 8.42 -5.28 -10.35
CA GLY A 199 8.86 -5.46 -8.98
C GLY A 199 9.18 -6.91 -8.62
N ALA A 200 8.54 -7.88 -9.27
CA ALA A 200 8.80 -9.31 -9.10
C ALA A 200 9.91 -9.85 -10.02
N CYS A 201 10.30 -9.10 -11.06
CA CYS A 201 11.38 -9.48 -11.95
C CYS A 201 12.77 -9.26 -11.30
N PRO A 202 13.79 -10.04 -11.72
CA PRO A 202 15.17 -9.78 -11.37
C PRO A 202 15.65 -8.45 -11.98
N VAL A 203 16.72 -7.88 -11.42
CA VAL A 203 17.32 -6.62 -11.92
C VAL A 203 18.28 -6.95 -13.06
N GLU A 204 17.72 -7.30 -14.21
CA GLU A 204 18.44 -7.71 -15.43
C GLU A 204 17.75 -7.16 -16.67
N GLU A 205 18.51 -6.87 -17.73
CA GLU A 205 17.95 -6.46 -19.03
C GLU A 205 16.95 -7.52 -19.55
N PRO A 206 15.74 -7.13 -20.00
CA PRO A 206 15.24 -5.79 -20.30
C PRO A 206 14.31 -5.18 -19.23
N TYR A 207 14.36 -5.68 -17.99
CA TYR A 207 13.43 -5.34 -16.89
C TYR A 207 13.84 -4.10 -16.08
#